data_AF-A0AA35YWB9-F1
#
_entry.id   AF-A0AA35YWB9-F1
#
_cell.length_a   1.000
_cell.length_b   1.000
_cell.length_c   1.000
_cell.angle_alpha   90.00
_cell.angle_beta   90.00
_cell.angle_gamma   90.00
#
_symmetry.space_group_name_H-M   'P 1'
#
loop_
_entity.id
_entity.type
_entity.pdbx_description
1 polymer ?
#
loop_
_entity_poly.entity_id
_entity_poly.type
_entity_poly.pdbx_seq_one_letter_code
_entity_poly.pdbx_strand_id
1 'polypeptide(L)'
;MEYVFGHLDGTNHKPTNQDWCTADSIIKQWLFGTLSQPLIQTILIPDAIAAQLWKVIEDLFHDNKEANAIELENQLRNITIGDSTVMEYYTRIKTISDLLANIGSKVSERTLVT
;
A
#
# COMPACT_ATOMS: atom_id res chain seq x y z
N MET A 1 -22.89 23.68 2.13
CA MET A 1 -22.69 22.38 1.47
C MET A 1 -21.40 21.79 2.00
N GLU A 2 -21.41 21.23 3.22
CA GLU A 2 -20.17 20.88 3.94
C GLU A 2 -20.27 19.57 4.75
N TYR A 3 -21.40 18.85 4.63
CA TYR A 3 -21.70 17.70 5.51
C TYR A 3 -21.30 16.34 4.94
N VAL A 4 -20.87 16.25 3.68
CA VAL A 4 -20.72 14.95 3.00
C VAL A 4 -19.31 14.36 3.15
N PHE A 5 -18.28 15.19 3.31
CA PHE A 5 -16.88 14.74 3.32
C PHE A 5 -16.44 14.07 4.62
N GLY A 6 -17.02 14.46 5.77
CA GLY A 6 -16.60 13.93 7.08
C GLY A 6 -16.96 12.47 7.34
N HIS A 7 -17.78 11.84 6.49
CA HIS A 7 -18.21 10.45 6.64
C HIS A 7 -17.33 9.44 5.89
N LEU A 8 -16.47 9.92 5.00
CA LEU A 8 -15.58 9.09 4.18
C LEU A 8 -14.22 8.86 4.84
N ASP A 9 -13.79 9.78 5.71
CA ASP A 9 -12.47 9.76 6.37
C ASP A 9 -12.47 9.04 7.74
N GLY A 10 -13.58 8.41 8.12
CA GLY A 10 -13.70 7.65 9.38
C GLY A 10 -13.67 8.48 10.67
N THR A 11 -13.65 9.82 10.57
CA THR A 11 -13.58 10.75 11.71
C THR A 11 -14.95 11.03 12.36
N ASN A 12 -16.05 10.60 11.75
CA ASN A 12 -17.40 10.71 12.31
C ASN A 12 -18.03 9.34 12.60
N HIS A 13 -18.86 9.31 13.64
CA HIS A 13 -19.66 8.18 14.13
C HIS A 13 -20.17 7.28 13.00
N LYS A 14 -20.12 5.93 13.20
CA LYS A 14 -20.74 4.91 12.32
C LYS A 14 -22.13 5.41 11.88
N PRO A 15 -22.30 5.84 10.61
CA PRO A 15 -23.60 6.28 10.13
C PRO A 15 -24.55 5.10 10.26
N THR A 16 -25.59 5.25 11.07
CA THR A 16 -26.53 4.16 11.40
C THR A 16 -27.57 3.94 10.29
N ASN A 17 -27.50 4.70 9.19
CA ASN A 17 -28.41 4.53 8.06
C ASN A 17 -28.09 3.22 7.32
N GLN A 18 -29.14 2.49 6.96
CA GLN A 18 -29.08 1.18 6.32
C GLN A 18 -28.25 1.17 5.03
N ASP A 19 -28.31 2.24 4.24
CA ASP A 19 -27.55 2.39 3.00
C ASP A 19 -26.03 2.36 3.26
N TRP A 20 -25.60 3.00 4.35
CA TRP A 20 -24.19 3.05 4.73
C TRP A 20 -23.69 1.69 5.22
N CYS A 21 -24.46 1.03 6.09
CA CYS A 21 -24.16 -0.34 6.54
C CYS A 21 -24.06 -1.33 5.36
N THR A 22 -24.90 -1.13 4.34
CA THR A 22 -24.90 -1.95 3.13
C THR A 22 -23.65 -1.71 2.30
N ALA A 23 -23.30 -0.44 2.05
CA ALA A 23 -22.09 -0.07 1.33
C ALA A 23 -20.82 -0.56 2.04
N ASP A 24 -20.72 -0.36 3.36
CA ASP A 24 -19.62 -0.86 4.18
C ASP A 24 -19.44 -2.38 4.06
N SER A 25 -20.55 -3.13 4.10
CA SER A 25 -20.52 -4.60 3.96
C SER A 25 -20.07 -5.05 2.57
N ILE A 26 -20.52 -4.37 1.50
CA ILE A 26 -20.11 -4.67 0.12
C ILE A 26 -18.61 -4.44 -0.05
N ILE A 27 -18.10 -3.29 0.41
CA ILE A 27 -16.67 -2.96 0.30
C ILE A 27 -15.83 -3.97 1.09
N LYS A 28 -16.25 -4.36 2.30
CA LYS A 28 -15.57 -5.41 3.07
C LYS A 28 -15.51 -6.73 2.30
N GLN A 29 -16.61 -7.14 1.66
CA GLN A 29 -16.63 -8.35 0.86
C GLN A 29 -15.68 -8.29 -0.34
N TRP A 30 -15.59 -7.14 -1.02
CA TRP A 30 -14.65 -6.93 -2.11
C TRP A 30 -13.19 -6.94 -1.64
N LEU A 31 -12.90 -6.31 -0.50
CA LEU A 31 -11.57 -6.37 0.11
C LEU A 31 -11.19 -7.82 0.43
N PHE A 32 -12.02 -8.54 1.18
CA PHE A 32 -11.72 -9.94 1.51
C PHE A 32 -11.69 -10.87 0.29
N GLY A 33 -12.42 -10.55 -0.78
CA GLY A 33 -12.40 -11.31 -2.04
C GLY A 33 -11.14 -11.12 -2.88
N THR A 34 -10.37 -10.05 -2.66
CA THR A 34 -9.16 -9.74 -3.44
C THR A 34 -7.86 -10.07 -2.70
N LEU A 35 -7.92 -10.24 -1.37
CA LEU A 35 -6.76 -10.49 -0.53
C LEU A 35 -6.49 -11.99 -0.37
N SER A 36 -5.21 -12.34 -0.23
CA SER A 36 -4.82 -13.70 0.10
C SER A 36 -5.17 -14.03 1.56
N GLN A 37 -5.36 -15.32 1.86
CA GLN A 37 -5.74 -15.76 3.21
C GLN A 37 -4.79 -15.29 4.33
N PRO A 38 -3.45 -15.29 4.16
CA PRO A 38 -2.54 -14.75 5.17
C PRO A 38 -2.72 -13.25 5.41
N LEU A 39 -3.01 -12.51 4.34
CA LEU A 39 -3.23 -11.08 4.41
C LEU A 39 -4.54 -10.74 5.14
N ILE A 40 -5.60 -11.50 4.88
CA ILE A 40 -6.88 -11.41 5.62
C ILE A 40 -6.65 -11.64 7.12
N GLN A 41 -5.87 -12.65 7.50
CA GLN A 41 -5.55 -12.93 8.91
C GLN A 41 -4.79 -11.80 9.58
N THR A 42 -3.97 -11.06 8.82
CA THR A 42 -3.17 -9.95 9.33
C THR A 42 -4.02 -8.70 9.60
N ILE A 43 -5.05 -8.47 8.79
CA ILE A 43 -5.89 -7.26 8.86
C ILE A 43 -7.22 -7.48 9.59
N LEU A 44 -7.47 -8.67 10.13
CA LEU A 44 -8.76 -9.02 10.74
C LEU A 44 -8.94 -8.28 12.06
N ILE A 45 -9.77 -7.23 12.04
CA ILE A 45 -10.12 -6.43 13.21
C ILE A 45 -11.63 -6.62 13.50
N PRO A 46 -12.01 -7.04 14.72
CA PRO A 46 -13.42 -7.15 15.11
C PRO A 46 -14.16 -5.82 14.93
N ASP A 47 -15.38 -5.89 14.39
CA ASP A 47 -16.29 -4.75 14.19
C ASP A 47 -15.75 -3.58 13.36
N ALA A 48 -14.64 -3.79 12.65
CA ALA A 48 -14.03 -2.79 11.80
C ALA A 48 -14.91 -2.43 10.60
N ILE A 49 -14.87 -1.14 10.25
CA ILE A 49 -15.48 -0.61 9.03
C ILE A 49 -14.50 -0.75 7.87
N ALA A 50 -15.00 -0.78 6.65
CA ALA A 50 -14.21 -0.93 5.43
C ALA A 50 -13.06 0.08 5.36
N ALA A 51 -13.28 1.33 5.78
CA ALA A 51 -12.26 2.37 5.80
C ALA A 51 -11.09 2.04 6.74
N GLN A 52 -11.36 1.45 7.91
CA GLN A 52 -10.32 1.03 8.85
C GLN A 52 -9.50 -0.14 8.28
N LEU A 53 -10.17 -1.12 7.66
CA LEU A 53 -9.49 -2.24 7.00
C LEU A 53 -8.62 -1.75 5.84
N TRP A 54 -9.15 -0.84 5.03
CA TRP A 54 -8.39 -0.22 3.94
C TRP A 54 -7.15 0.52 4.46
N LYS A 55 -7.26 1.26 5.57
CA LYS A 55 -6.12 1.96 6.16
C LYS A 55 -5.02 1.01 6.61
N VAL A 56 -5.37 -0.11 7.25
CA VAL A 56 -4.38 -1.13 7.66
C VAL A 56 -3.70 -1.76 6.44
N ILE A 57 -4.45 -2.03 5.37
CA ILE A 57 -3.89 -2.53 4.11
C ILE A 57 -2.91 -1.49 3.53
N GLU A 58 -3.34 -0.24 3.44
CA GLU A 58 -2.51 0.86 2.94
C GLU A 58 -1.20 0.96 3.72
N ASP A 59 -1.27 1.00 5.05
CA ASP A 59 -0.11 1.12 5.93
C ASP A 59 0.84 -0.09 5.78
N LEU A 60 0.29 -1.32 5.71
CA LEU A 60 1.10 -2.52 5.50
C LEU A 60 1.89 -2.50 4.18
N PHE A 61 1.25 -2.07 3.09
CA PHE A 61 1.93 -1.99 1.79
C PHE A 61 2.80 -0.75 1.66
N HIS A 62 2.50 0.32 2.39
CA HIS A 62 3.36 1.51 2.49
C HIS A 62 4.66 1.17 3.23
N ASP A 63 4.57 0.55 4.40
CA ASP A 63 5.75 0.15 5.18
C ASP A 63 6.61 -0.88 4.43
N ASN A 64 5.97 -1.78 3.69
CA ASN A 64 6.68 -2.70 2.81
C ASN A 64 7.48 -1.97 1.73
N LYS A 65 6.97 -0.87 1.15
CA LYS A 65 7.72 -0.08 0.17
C LYS A 65 8.99 0.52 0.78
N GLU A 66 8.92 1.09 1.97
CA GLU A 66 10.08 1.66 2.66
C GLU A 66 11.10 0.58 3.03
N ALA A 67 10.65 -0.55 3.58
CA ALA A 67 11.52 -1.68 3.90
C ALA A 67 12.20 -2.24 2.64
N ASN A 68 11.46 -2.34 1.54
CA ASN A 68 11.98 -2.80 0.24
C ASN A 68 12.96 -1.79 -0.37
N ALA A 69 12.72 -0.49 -0.24
CA ALA A 69 13.66 0.54 -0.66
C ALA A 69 15.00 0.42 0.07
N ILE A 70 14.97 0.30 1.40
CA ILE A 70 16.17 0.13 2.23
C ILE A 70 16.93 -1.14 1.81
N GLU A 71 16.22 -2.24 1.61
CA GLU A 71 16.82 -3.51 1.19
C GLU A 71 17.48 -3.41 -0.20
N LEU A 72 16.80 -2.81 -1.18
CA LEU A 72 17.35 -2.58 -2.52
C LEU A 72 18.55 -1.62 -2.50
N GLU A 73 18.53 -0.56 -1.68
CA GLU A 73 19.68 0.32 -1.48
C GLU A 73 20.88 -0.43 -0.90
N ASN A 74 20.65 -1.30 0.09
CA ASN A 74 21.69 -2.14 0.67
C ASN A 74 22.24 -3.13 -0.37
N GLN A 75 21.39 -3.73 -1.19
CA GLN A 75 21.83 -4.60 -2.29
C GLN A 75 22.68 -3.83 -3.29
N LEU A 76 22.27 -2.61 -3.67
CA LEU A 76 23.03 -1.75 -4.59
C LEU A 76 24.39 -1.34 -4.02
N ARG A 77 24.44 -0.95 -2.74
CA ARG A 77 25.69 -0.57 -2.05
C ARG A 77 26.69 -1.72 -1.97
N ASN A 78 26.20 -2.95 -1.82
CA ASN A 78 27.02 -4.14 -1.64
C ASN A 78 27.18 -4.96 -2.93
N ILE A 79 26.71 -4.46 -4.08
CA ILE A 79 26.79 -5.23 -5.33
C ILE A 79 28.22 -5.29 -5.87
N THR A 80 28.75 -6.50 -5.95
CA THR A 80 30.08 -6.78 -6.53
C THR A 80 29.96 -7.61 -7.80
N ILE A 81 30.89 -7.43 -8.73
CA ILE A 81 30.91 -8.19 -9.99
C ILE A 81 31.11 -9.70 -9.78
N GLY A 82 31.98 -10.10 -8.84
CA GLY A 82 32.31 -11.51 -8.60
C GLY A 82 32.76 -12.21 -9.89
N ASP A 83 32.23 -13.41 -10.11
CA ASP A 83 32.47 -14.22 -11.32
C ASP A 83 31.48 -13.90 -12.47
N SER A 84 30.62 -12.89 -12.32
CA SER A 84 29.66 -12.50 -13.36
C SER A 84 30.36 -11.77 -14.52
N THR A 85 29.80 -11.89 -15.71
CA THR A 85 30.20 -11.05 -16.84
C THR A 85 29.84 -9.59 -16.58
N VAL A 86 30.52 -8.67 -17.28
CA VAL A 86 30.23 -7.23 -17.21
C VAL A 86 28.76 -6.94 -17.54
N MET A 87 28.19 -7.66 -18.51
CA MET A 87 26.80 -7.46 -18.93
C MET A 87 25.79 -7.90 -17.87
N GLU A 88 26.04 -9.04 -17.21
CA GLU A 88 25.20 -9.52 -16.11
C GLU A 88 25.27 -8.59 -14.90
N TYR A 89 26.47 -8.11 -14.56
CA TYR A 89 26.66 -7.13 -13.50
C TYR A 89 25.93 -5.82 -13.78
N TYR A 90 26.08 -5.27 -14.99
CA TYR A 90 25.36 -4.08 -15.42
C TYR A 90 23.85 -4.28 -15.37
N THR A 91 23.36 -5.42 -15.84
CA THR A 91 21.93 -5.76 -15.81
C THR A 91 21.41 -5.79 -14.38
N ARG A 92 22.14 -6.37 -13.43
CA ARG A 92 21.74 -6.37 -12.01
C ARG A 92 21.67 -4.96 -11.42
N ILE A 93 22.69 -4.13 -11.67
CA ILE A 93 22.66 -2.71 -11.25
C ILE A 93 21.44 -2.02 -11.83
N LYS A 94 21.20 -2.19 -13.13
CA LYS A 94 20.09 -1.58 -13.83
C LYS A 94 18.75 -2.02 -13.26
N THR A 95 18.55 -3.32 -13.05
CA THR A 95 17.33 -3.86 -12.46
C THR A 95 17.08 -3.27 -11.06
N ILE A 96 18.08 -3.25 -10.18
CA ILE A 96 17.93 -2.67 -8.84
C ILE A 96 17.62 -1.17 -8.93
N SER A 97 18.28 -0.45 -9.84
CA SER A 97 18.03 0.99 -10.07
C SER A 97 16.62 1.24 -10.60
N ASP A 98 16.14 0.42 -11.54
CA ASP A 98 14.79 0.51 -12.11
C ASP A 98 13.73 0.17 -11.04
N LEU A 99 14.00 -0.80 -10.15
CA LEU A 99 13.13 -1.13 -9.02
C LEU A 99 13.08 0.02 -8.00
N LEU A 100 14.22 0.62 -7.64
CA LEU A 100 14.27 1.80 -6.78
C LEU A 100 13.53 2.98 -7.42
N ALA A 101 13.70 3.19 -8.72
CA ALA A 101 12.96 4.21 -9.47
C ALA A 101 11.45 3.93 -9.50
N ASN A 102 11.03 2.67 -9.47
CA ASN A 102 9.63 2.27 -9.40
C ASN A 102 9.04 2.38 -7.98
N ILE A 103 9.84 2.20 -6.94
CA ILE A 103 9.41 2.51 -5.56
C ILE A 103 9.27 4.03 -5.39
N GLY A 104 10.14 4.80 -6.06
CA GLY A 104 10.08 6.25 -6.17
C GLY A 104 9.20 6.81 -7.30
N SER A 105 8.51 5.99 -8.09
CA SER A 105 7.62 6.48 -9.16
C SER A 105 6.28 6.92 -8.55
N LYS A 106 6.30 8.15 -8.05
CA LYS A 106 5.18 9.02 -7.61
C LYS A 106 3.89 8.31 -7.19
N VAL A 107 3.63 8.33 -5.89
CA VAL A 107 2.34 8.86 -5.44
C VAL A 107 2.59 10.13 -4.64
N SER A 108 2.46 11.26 -5.31
CA SER A 108 2.06 12.50 -4.66
C SER A 108 1.16 13.27 -5.62
N GLU A 109 -0.09 12.79 -5.74
CA GLU A 109 -1.24 13.69 -6.00
C GLU A 109 -1.49 14.64 -4.81
N ARG A 110 -0.66 14.61 -3.75
CA ARG A 110 -0.58 15.67 -2.72
C ARG A 110 0.31 16.86 -3.12
N THR A 111 0.83 16.88 -4.34
CA THR A 111 1.40 18.11 -4.96
C THR A 111 0.66 18.44 -6.26
N LEU A 112 -0.66 18.32 -6.24
CA LEU A 112 -1.54 19.12 -7.09
C LEU A 112 -2.18 20.17 -6.17
N VAL A 113 -1.41 21.23 -5.96
CA VAL A 113 -1.78 22.64 -5.66
C VAL A 113 -3.30 22.85 -5.50
N THR A 114 -3.80 23.36 -4.37
CA THR A 114 -3.57 24.72 -3.86
C THR A 114 -4.03 24.81 -2.40
#